data_AF-A0A355BRE2-F1
#
_entry.id   AF-A0A355BRE2-F1
#
_cell.length_a   1.000
_cell.length_b   1.000
_cell.length_c   1.000
_cell.angle_alpha   90.00
_cell.angle_beta   90.00
_cell.angle_gamma   90.00
#
_symmetry.space_group_name_H-M   'P 1'
#
loop_
_entity.id
_entity.type
_entity.pdbx_description
1 polymer ?
#
loop_
_entity_poly.entity_id
_entity_poly.type
_entity_poly.pdbx_seq_one_letter_code
_entity_poly.pdbx_strand_id
1 'polypeptide(L)'
;MRILSNIKYLLISLLIVSTVDVAQSQSRVTILNYEIPAVVKEQPNRTDTKWTVYGDTEMESRIGQISAGEAVKIMGWSSLLFLITKDNLKGFISSSAVNASKEIDSLVLLTKTQFESEPIIEAPLVFSDSAKADLVMTASKKEVILGECFVIALSFNVSDNNKVRMRFVDLEMQLYSIKKDFRKSDGWISDNIISIIEGVPDKAQIAYPLIKTSYCPSREGQIVFPPVKLTINRFKGERSKPKVFKSNVLTVKVSQGPPIMPSSLFYNHRLCGDFQMKESFFDRHPSWSGTLFYSLEVKGTGLTYPISPPKITNQIANFQFIGSDFRDTIINNVYSSARKFNYKVIVKQDGQIDLRGAVKFGYLNPVTKKYYSLESQSKRQVKLSDNPGGTKLVSNSSHNLIVLDLSQSMQIEDYKPNRMGAVLEGVRKFLASRSECDTQVAVFGGNAILLDVSGNVCYSMDRIDAILSIGRKLKVGSSLGEAIMLGNMLNDSGQKQTKLVLIGDGDDTFGFSPNFPTQMAKLRNIRIYTIGVGSKGIVPFGKDYFGTPNLVENTFSDSLFRWSSAITGGQYFWAKDAAAITRALEDILK
;
A
#
# COMPACT_ATOMS: atom_id res chain seq x y z
N MET A 1 1.90 -27.96 -16.20
CA MET A 1 2.67 -26.73 -15.88
C MET A 1 1.85 -25.42 -15.89
N ARG A 2 0.59 -25.39 -16.35
CA ARG A 2 -0.27 -24.18 -16.33
C ARG A 2 -1.21 -24.08 -15.11
N ILE A 3 -1.11 -25.00 -14.15
CA ILE A 3 -2.00 -25.09 -12.99
C ILE A 3 -1.42 -24.31 -11.79
N LEU A 4 -0.09 -24.17 -11.70
CA LEU A 4 0.60 -23.56 -10.55
C LEU A 4 0.37 -22.05 -10.37
N SER A 5 0.00 -21.30 -11.42
CA SER A 5 -0.23 -19.84 -11.29
C SER A 5 -1.64 -19.45 -10.83
N ASN A 6 -2.60 -20.38 -10.87
CA ASN A 6 -3.99 -20.11 -10.47
C ASN A 6 -4.29 -20.47 -8.99
N ILE A 7 -3.39 -21.18 -8.31
CA ILE A 7 -3.61 -21.56 -6.90
C ILE A 7 -3.46 -20.37 -5.95
N LYS A 8 -2.59 -19.40 -6.25
CA LYS A 8 -2.43 -18.20 -5.39
C LYS A 8 -3.68 -17.29 -5.36
N TYR A 9 -4.57 -17.39 -6.35
CA TYR A 9 -5.72 -16.48 -6.50
C TYR A 9 -7.09 -17.11 -6.19
N LEU A 10 -7.20 -18.44 -6.06
CA LEU A 10 -8.47 -19.10 -5.65
C LEU A 10 -8.67 -19.14 -4.12
N LEU A 11 -7.63 -18.80 -3.35
CA LEU A 11 -7.60 -18.92 -1.89
C LEU A 11 -8.47 -17.90 -1.12
N ILE A 12 -9.07 -16.91 -1.80
CA ILE A 12 -9.94 -15.89 -1.17
C ILE A 12 -11.44 -16.21 -1.31
N SER A 13 -11.80 -17.30 -2.02
CA SER A 13 -13.20 -17.72 -2.16
C SER A 13 -13.41 -19.22 -1.90
N LEU A 14 -12.83 -19.74 -0.81
CA LEU A 14 -13.40 -20.93 -0.17
C LEU A 14 -14.58 -20.51 0.69
N LEU A 15 -15.79 -20.90 0.29
CA LEU A 15 -16.93 -20.95 1.18
C LEU A 15 -16.69 -22.08 2.18
N ILE A 16 -16.17 -21.74 3.37
CA ILE A 16 -16.51 -22.53 4.56
C ILE A 16 -17.98 -22.22 4.79
N VAL A 17 -18.88 -23.10 4.35
CA VAL A 17 -20.32 -22.93 4.57
C VAL A 17 -20.55 -23.02 6.09
N SER A 18 -20.63 -21.86 6.74
CA SER A 18 -21.43 -21.71 7.95
C SER A 18 -22.89 -21.82 7.51
N THR A 19 -23.58 -22.88 7.89
CA THR A 19 -25.04 -22.90 7.81
C THR A 19 -25.58 -21.77 8.69
N VAL A 20 -26.26 -20.82 8.07
CA VAL A 20 -27.08 -19.84 8.78
C VAL A 20 -28.34 -20.58 9.19
N ASP A 21 -28.39 -21.03 10.44
CA ASP A 21 -29.68 -21.34 11.06
C ASP A 21 -30.35 -20.00 11.36
N VAL A 22 -31.43 -19.68 10.64
CA VAL A 22 -32.24 -18.49 10.90
C VAL A 22 -33.08 -18.79 12.14
N ALA A 23 -32.45 -18.69 13.32
CA ALA A 23 -33.12 -18.68 14.60
C ALA A 23 -32.65 -17.47 15.42
N GLN A 24 -33.63 -16.66 15.77
CA GLN A 24 -33.60 -15.39 16.49
C GLN A 24 -32.47 -15.18 17.52
N SER A 25 -31.84 -14.00 17.39
CA SER A 25 -31.15 -13.25 18.45
C SER A 25 -29.78 -13.76 18.94
N GLN A 26 -28.89 -12.77 19.11
CA GLN A 26 -27.58 -12.82 19.76
C GLN A 26 -26.39 -13.38 18.96
N SER A 27 -25.40 -12.51 18.81
CA SER A 27 -24.07 -12.69 18.27
C SER A 27 -23.35 -13.92 18.83
N ARG A 28 -23.17 -14.94 17.99
CA ARG A 28 -22.02 -15.87 17.92
C ARG A 28 -22.13 -16.70 16.64
N VAL A 29 -21.22 -16.50 15.69
CA VAL A 29 -21.03 -17.44 14.58
C VAL A 29 -20.29 -18.65 15.14
N THR A 30 -20.99 -19.78 15.29
CA THR A 30 -20.36 -21.05 15.65
C THR A 30 -19.91 -21.73 14.36
N ILE A 31 -18.59 -21.84 14.15
CA ILE A 31 -18.02 -22.55 13.00
C ILE A 31 -18.13 -24.05 13.30
N LEU A 32 -19.02 -24.76 12.60
CA LEU A 32 -19.05 -26.23 12.61
C LEU A 32 -18.06 -26.73 11.55
N ASN A 33 -16.96 -27.34 12.00
CA ASN A 33 -15.99 -27.99 11.11
C ASN A 33 -16.55 -29.34 10.66
N TYR A 34 -17.14 -29.40 9.48
CA TYR A 34 -17.51 -30.67 8.85
C TYR A 34 -16.32 -31.23 8.06
N GLU A 35 -15.90 -32.46 8.38
CA GLU A 35 -14.94 -33.24 7.60
C GLU A 35 -15.68 -34.31 6.82
N ILE A 36 -15.52 -34.35 5.49
CA ILE A 36 -16.24 -35.31 4.64
C ILE A 36 -15.24 -36.29 4.01
N PRO A 37 -15.38 -37.61 4.23
CA PRO A 37 -14.48 -38.59 3.63
C PRO A 37 -14.75 -38.73 2.13
N ALA A 38 -13.68 -38.87 1.34
CA ALA A 38 -13.76 -38.99 -0.11
C ALA A 38 -12.58 -39.80 -0.70
N VAL A 39 -12.70 -40.20 -1.97
CA VAL A 39 -11.68 -41.04 -2.65
C VAL A 39 -11.22 -40.40 -3.96
N VAL A 40 -9.91 -40.44 -4.22
CA VAL A 40 -9.28 -39.85 -5.41
C VAL A 40 -9.53 -40.72 -6.66
N LYS A 41 -9.93 -40.09 -7.77
CA LYS A 41 -10.24 -40.72 -9.08
C LYS A 41 -8.98 -40.96 -9.91
N GLU A 42 -9.09 -41.84 -10.91
CA GLU A 42 -8.08 -41.96 -11.97
C GLU A 42 -8.11 -40.74 -12.91
N GLN A 43 -6.96 -40.37 -13.50
CA GLN A 43 -6.89 -39.27 -14.47
C GLN A 43 -7.44 -39.72 -15.83
N PRO A 44 -8.49 -39.07 -16.38
CA PRO A 44 -8.94 -39.39 -17.72
C PRO A 44 -7.89 -38.94 -18.75
N ASN A 45 -7.47 -39.85 -19.62
CA ASN A 45 -6.55 -39.64 -20.75
C ASN A 45 -5.09 -39.32 -20.41
N ARG A 46 -4.56 -39.84 -19.29
CA ARG A 46 -3.12 -39.83 -18.99
C ARG A 46 -2.67 -41.18 -18.41
N THR A 47 -1.42 -41.56 -18.71
CA THR A 47 -0.76 -42.73 -18.10
C THR A 47 -0.24 -42.48 -16.68
N ASP A 48 -0.48 -41.28 -16.13
CA ASP A 48 -0.07 -40.88 -14.78
C ASP A 48 -1.22 -41.12 -13.78
N THR A 49 -0.97 -41.96 -12.78
CA THR A 49 -1.96 -42.35 -11.76
C THR A 49 -2.04 -41.39 -10.58
N LYS A 50 -1.28 -40.28 -10.60
CA LYS A 50 -1.14 -39.35 -9.48
C LYS A 50 -1.70 -37.96 -9.75
N TRP A 51 -2.40 -37.41 -8.77
CA TRP A 51 -2.87 -36.03 -8.77
C TRP A 51 -1.98 -35.12 -7.95
N THR A 52 -1.79 -33.90 -8.44
CA THR A 52 -1.01 -32.87 -7.75
C THR A 52 -1.87 -32.17 -6.70
N VAL A 53 -1.34 -32.06 -5.48
CA VAL A 53 -1.94 -31.33 -4.36
C VAL A 53 -1.09 -30.10 -4.07
N TYR A 54 -1.73 -28.93 -4.00
CA TYR A 54 -1.04 -27.65 -3.81
C TYR A 54 -1.25 -27.12 -2.40
N GLY A 55 -0.18 -26.73 -1.70
CA GLY A 55 -0.24 -26.26 -0.30
C GLY A 55 -1.15 -25.05 -0.06
N ASP A 56 -1.67 -24.97 1.18
CA ASP A 56 -2.49 -23.87 1.72
C ASP A 56 -1.61 -22.66 2.13
N THR A 57 -2.17 -21.44 2.19
CA THR A 57 -1.44 -20.17 2.41
C THR A 57 -0.67 -20.09 3.73
N GLU A 58 -1.05 -20.85 4.75
CA GLU A 58 -0.30 -20.93 6.02
C GLU A 58 0.93 -21.87 5.94
N MET A 59 1.02 -22.73 4.92
CA MET A 59 2.18 -23.58 4.66
C MET A 59 2.71 -23.30 3.25
N GLU A 60 3.52 -22.26 3.11
CA GLU A 60 4.11 -21.88 1.83
C GLU A 60 4.81 -23.09 1.14
N SER A 61 4.36 -23.40 -0.08
CA SER A 61 5.11 -24.11 -1.14
C SER A 61 5.35 -25.63 -1.06
N ARG A 62 4.44 -26.44 -0.52
CA ARG A 62 4.49 -27.90 -0.77
C ARG A 62 3.62 -28.31 -1.97
N ILE A 63 4.24 -28.94 -2.98
CA ILE A 63 3.56 -29.71 -4.02
C ILE A 63 3.61 -31.17 -3.61
N GLY A 64 2.48 -31.72 -3.16
CA GLY A 64 2.33 -33.14 -2.88
C GLY A 64 1.78 -33.91 -4.08
N GLN A 65 1.95 -35.23 -4.09
CA GLN A 65 1.23 -36.11 -5.02
C GLN A 65 0.38 -37.11 -4.24
N ILE A 66 -0.82 -37.37 -4.75
CA ILE A 66 -1.74 -38.33 -4.18
C ILE A 66 -2.22 -39.30 -5.27
N SER A 67 -2.22 -40.60 -4.99
CA SER A 67 -2.54 -41.61 -5.99
C SER A 67 -4.05 -41.83 -6.12
N ALA A 68 -4.51 -42.25 -7.29
CA ALA A 68 -5.88 -42.73 -7.46
C ALA A 68 -6.19 -43.88 -6.46
N GLY A 69 -7.42 -43.90 -5.94
CA GLY A 69 -7.88 -44.86 -4.92
C GLY A 69 -7.55 -44.49 -3.47
N GLU A 70 -6.73 -43.46 -3.24
CA GLU A 70 -6.40 -43.02 -1.88
C GLU A 70 -7.56 -42.27 -1.21
N ALA A 71 -7.80 -42.58 0.07
CA ALA A 71 -8.80 -41.90 0.89
C ALA A 71 -8.29 -40.55 1.42
N VAL A 72 -9.13 -39.52 1.35
CA VAL A 72 -8.86 -38.15 1.78
C VAL A 72 -10.04 -37.59 2.58
N LYS A 73 -9.80 -36.57 3.39
CA LYS A 73 -10.86 -35.79 4.04
C LYS A 73 -11.00 -34.43 3.37
N ILE A 74 -12.21 -34.05 2.99
CA ILE A 74 -12.53 -32.72 2.45
C ILE A 74 -12.89 -31.81 3.61
N MET A 75 -12.21 -30.66 3.68
CA MET A 75 -12.42 -29.62 4.71
C MET A 75 -13.08 -28.35 4.17
N GLY A 76 -13.16 -28.20 2.85
CA GLY A 76 -13.76 -27.05 2.18
C GLY A 76 -13.75 -27.20 0.66
N TRP A 77 -14.60 -26.45 -0.04
CA TRP A 77 -14.77 -26.61 -1.49
C TRP A 77 -15.06 -25.29 -2.22
N SER A 78 -14.81 -25.33 -3.53
CA SER A 78 -15.22 -24.34 -4.52
C SER A 78 -15.66 -25.09 -5.79
N SER A 79 -16.10 -24.37 -6.83
CA SER A 79 -16.48 -24.99 -8.11
C SER A 79 -15.33 -25.78 -8.78
N LEU A 80 -14.08 -25.43 -8.49
CA LEU A 80 -12.90 -25.99 -9.17
C LEU A 80 -11.94 -26.77 -8.27
N LEU A 81 -11.98 -26.56 -6.95
CA LEU A 81 -11.02 -27.15 -6.01
C LEU A 81 -11.69 -27.68 -4.75
N PHE A 82 -11.15 -28.77 -4.20
CA PHE A 82 -11.37 -29.24 -2.84
C PHE A 82 -10.12 -28.93 -1.99
N LEU A 83 -10.33 -28.38 -0.79
CA LEU A 83 -9.32 -28.39 0.26
C LEU A 83 -9.39 -29.76 0.94
N ILE A 84 -8.28 -30.50 0.88
CA ILE A 84 -8.19 -31.85 1.42
C ILE A 84 -7.12 -31.96 2.51
N THR A 85 -7.30 -32.93 3.40
CA THR A 85 -6.26 -33.43 4.30
C THR A 85 -6.11 -34.94 4.19
N LYS A 86 -4.87 -35.40 4.29
CA LYS A 86 -4.48 -36.79 4.41
C LYS A 86 -3.12 -36.86 5.10
N ASP A 87 -3.03 -37.55 6.24
CA ASP A 87 -1.83 -37.61 7.07
C ASP A 87 -1.26 -36.19 7.35
N ASN A 88 -0.01 -35.92 6.95
CA ASN A 88 0.64 -34.60 7.07
C ASN A 88 0.45 -33.70 5.84
N LEU A 89 -0.33 -34.14 4.84
CA LEU A 89 -0.60 -33.39 3.61
C LEU A 89 -1.93 -32.64 3.75
N LYS A 90 -1.87 -31.31 3.75
CA LYS A 90 -3.03 -30.40 3.66
C LYS A 90 -2.85 -29.50 2.43
N GLY A 91 -3.85 -29.45 1.55
CA GLY A 91 -3.78 -28.63 0.35
C GLY A 91 -4.94 -28.83 -0.61
N PHE A 92 -4.88 -28.13 -1.75
CA PHE A 92 -5.93 -28.10 -2.76
C PHE A 92 -5.71 -29.12 -3.86
N ILE A 93 -6.77 -29.82 -4.23
CA ILE A 93 -6.85 -30.75 -5.36
C ILE A 93 -8.02 -30.37 -6.28
N SER A 94 -7.94 -30.70 -7.57
CA SER A 94 -9.04 -30.46 -8.54
C SER A 94 -10.35 -31.09 -8.04
N SER A 95 -11.48 -30.38 -8.15
CA SER A 95 -12.80 -30.93 -7.78
C SER A 95 -13.16 -32.17 -8.61
N SER A 96 -12.68 -32.23 -9.86
CA SER A 96 -12.81 -33.39 -10.72
C SER A 96 -12.00 -34.61 -10.27
N ALA A 97 -11.05 -34.45 -9.34
CA ALA A 97 -10.13 -35.50 -8.92
C ALA A 97 -10.70 -36.39 -7.80
N VAL A 98 -11.87 -36.05 -7.24
CA VAL A 98 -12.41 -36.72 -6.06
C VAL A 98 -13.84 -37.18 -6.33
N ASN A 99 -14.20 -38.38 -5.85
CA ASN A 99 -15.59 -38.83 -5.77
C ASN A 99 -16.12 -38.43 -4.40
N ALA A 100 -16.98 -37.42 -4.36
CA ALA A 100 -17.55 -36.90 -3.14
C ALA A 100 -18.83 -37.67 -2.76
N SER A 101 -19.21 -37.70 -1.49
CA SER A 101 -20.48 -38.32 -1.07
C SER A 101 -21.67 -37.58 -1.70
N LYS A 102 -22.84 -38.23 -1.80
CA LYS A 102 -24.09 -37.61 -2.33
C LYS A 102 -24.45 -36.27 -1.65
N GLU A 103 -23.99 -36.05 -0.42
CA GLU A 103 -24.18 -34.80 0.33
C GLU A 103 -23.37 -33.63 -0.25
N ILE A 104 -22.14 -33.85 -0.70
CA ILE A 104 -21.33 -32.83 -1.40
C ILE A 104 -21.89 -32.58 -2.79
N ASP A 105 -22.29 -33.61 -3.52
CA ASP A 105 -22.89 -33.45 -4.85
C ASP A 105 -24.12 -32.54 -4.79
N SER A 106 -24.94 -32.64 -3.73
CA SER A 106 -26.09 -31.76 -3.49
C SER A 106 -25.70 -30.30 -3.24
N LEU A 107 -24.62 -30.05 -2.49
CA LEU A 107 -24.10 -28.71 -2.17
C LEU A 107 -23.35 -28.05 -3.35
N VAL A 108 -22.65 -28.85 -4.15
CA VAL A 108 -21.99 -28.42 -5.39
C VAL A 108 -23.03 -28.19 -6.50
N LEU A 109 -24.13 -28.95 -6.53
CA LEU A 109 -25.21 -28.75 -7.49
C LEU A 109 -25.95 -27.42 -7.23
N LEU A 110 -26.17 -27.03 -5.96
CA LEU A 110 -26.76 -25.73 -5.58
C LEU A 110 -25.93 -24.51 -6.04
N THR A 111 -24.61 -24.65 -6.18
CA THR A 111 -23.72 -23.60 -6.74
C THR A 111 -23.63 -23.67 -8.26
N LYS A 112 -23.88 -24.83 -8.87
CA LYS A 112 -23.98 -25.00 -10.33
C LYS A 112 -25.32 -24.53 -10.90
N THR A 113 -26.44 -24.71 -10.21
CA THR A 113 -27.76 -24.32 -10.72
C THR A 113 -28.01 -22.81 -10.76
N GLN A 114 -27.15 -21.98 -10.15
CA GLN A 114 -27.09 -20.54 -10.44
C GLN A 114 -26.33 -20.20 -11.73
N PHE A 115 -25.74 -21.18 -12.41
CA PHE A 115 -24.84 -21.02 -13.57
C PHE A 115 -25.00 -22.11 -14.63
N GLU A 116 -26.24 -22.50 -14.98
CA GLU A 116 -26.49 -23.24 -16.22
C GLU A 116 -27.39 -22.41 -17.16
N SER A 117 -26.81 -21.92 -18.25
CA SER A 117 -27.52 -21.51 -19.45
C SER A 117 -27.82 -22.73 -20.33
N GLU A 118 -29.01 -22.77 -20.93
CA GLU A 118 -29.49 -23.82 -21.83
C GLU A 118 -28.52 -24.19 -22.99
N PRO A 119 -28.60 -25.42 -23.53
CA PRO A 119 -27.67 -25.89 -24.55
C PRO A 119 -27.93 -25.20 -25.90
N ILE A 120 -26.91 -24.51 -26.41
CA ILE A 120 -26.92 -23.94 -27.76
C ILE A 120 -26.48 -25.03 -28.75
N ILE A 121 -27.34 -25.33 -29.71
CA ILE A 121 -27.01 -26.14 -30.89
C ILE A 121 -25.90 -25.41 -31.68
N GLU A 122 -24.70 -26.01 -31.76
CA GLU A 122 -23.56 -25.42 -32.48
C GLU A 122 -23.80 -25.43 -34.00
N ALA A 123 -24.08 -24.25 -34.57
CA ALA A 123 -23.86 -24.00 -35.98
C ALA A 123 -22.35 -23.77 -36.25
N PRO A 124 -21.81 -24.15 -37.42
CA PRO A 124 -20.38 -24.07 -37.69
C PRO A 124 -19.83 -22.63 -37.54
N LEU A 125 -18.79 -22.49 -36.72
CA LEU A 125 -18.09 -21.22 -36.47
C LEU A 125 -17.39 -20.71 -37.74
N VAL A 126 -18.03 -19.75 -38.42
CA VAL A 126 -17.37 -18.92 -39.44
C VAL A 126 -16.40 -17.96 -38.73
N PHE A 127 -15.10 -18.10 -39.00
CA PHE A 127 -14.04 -17.25 -38.46
C PHE A 127 -13.97 -15.91 -39.20
N SER A 128 -13.95 -14.81 -38.43
CA SER A 128 -13.64 -13.45 -38.91
C SER A 128 -12.23 -13.06 -38.44
N ASP A 129 -11.43 -12.48 -39.34
CA ASP A 129 -10.07 -12.00 -39.03
C ASP A 129 -10.04 -10.68 -38.22
N SER A 130 -11.14 -9.94 -38.17
CA SER A 130 -11.26 -8.71 -37.38
C SER A 130 -11.74 -9.02 -35.96
N ALA A 131 -10.80 -9.19 -35.02
CA ALA A 131 -11.15 -9.20 -33.60
C ALA A 131 -11.80 -7.85 -33.24
N LYS A 132 -13.05 -7.90 -32.77
CA LYS A 132 -13.83 -6.74 -32.30
C LYS A 132 -13.48 -6.48 -30.84
N ALA A 133 -12.27 -6.02 -30.60
CA ALA A 133 -11.78 -5.72 -29.27
C ALA A 133 -10.80 -4.55 -29.32
N ASP A 134 -10.83 -3.70 -28.30
CA ASP A 134 -10.05 -2.47 -28.24
C ASP A 134 -9.49 -2.25 -26.83
N LEU A 135 -8.30 -1.66 -26.77
CA LEU A 135 -7.76 -1.11 -25.54
C LEU A 135 -8.22 0.34 -25.44
N VAL A 136 -8.90 0.70 -24.37
CA VAL A 136 -9.52 2.02 -24.22
C VAL A 136 -9.03 2.68 -22.95
N MET A 137 -8.58 3.92 -23.07
CA MET A 137 -8.21 4.76 -21.94
C MET A 137 -9.22 5.91 -21.82
N THR A 138 -9.84 6.05 -20.65
CA THR A 138 -10.83 7.08 -20.38
C THR A 138 -10.47 7.89 -19.15
N ALA A 139 -11.03 9.10 -19.07
CA ALA A 139 -11.03 9.92 -17.86
C ALA A 139 -12.46 10.16 -17.41
N SER A 140 -12.70 10.24 -16.09
CA SER A 140 -14.01 10.59 -15.55
C SER A 140 -14.42 12.03 -15.87
N LYS A 141 -13.46 12.89 -16.27
CA LYS A 141 -13.66 14.28 -16.67
C LYS A 141 -12.76 14.64 -17.85
N LYS A 142 -13.27 15.42 -18.80
CA LYS A 142 -12.51 15.95 -19.95
C LYS A 142 -11.86 17.30 -19.65
N GLU A 143 -12.44 18.05 -18.71
CA GLU A 143 -11.93 19.32 -18.22
C GLU A 143 -12.02 19.36 -16.70
N VAL A 144 -10.99 19.92 -16.06
CA VAL A 144 -10.89 20.08 -14.61
C VAL A 144 -10.26 21.42 -14.26
N ILE A 145 -10.38 21.82 -13.01
CA ILE A 145 -9.64 22.95 -12.44
C ILE A 145 -8.31 22.45 -11.85
N LEU A 146 -7.29 23.32 -11.78
CA LEU A 146 -6.02 23.02 -11.13
C LEU A 146 -6.23 22.47 -9.70
N GLY A 147 -5.67 21.29 -9.42
CA GLY A 147 -5.83 20.56 -8.16
C GLY A 147 -7.05 19.63 -8.09
N GLU A 148 -8.02 19.76 -9.00
CA GLU A 148 -9.21 18.90 -9.03
C GLU A 148 -8.86 17.52 -9.60
N CYS A 149 -9.00 16.49 -8.76
CA CYS A 149 -8.69 15.12 -9.16
C CYS A 149 -9.76 14.53 -10.08
N PHE A 150 -9.32 13.69 -11.03
CA PHE A 150 -10.18 12.87 -11.89
C PHE A 150 -9.67 11.42 -11.91
N VAL A 151 -10.51 10.48 -12.33
CA VAL A 151 -10.15 9.06 -12.42
C VAL A 151 -9.76 8.73 -13.85
N ILE A 152 -8.65 8.03 -14.02
CA ILE A 152 -8.20 7.43 -15.27
C ILE A 152 -8.50 5.94 -15.20
N ALA A 153 -9.17 5.43 -16.23
CA ALA A 153 -9.44 4.01 -16.39
C ALA A 153 -8.83 3.49 -17.69
N LEU A 154 -8.12 2.37 -17.60
CA LEU A 154 -7.68 1.59 -18.75
C LEU A 154 -8.47 0.28 -18.75
N SER A 155 -9.20 0.02 -19.83
CA SER A 155 -9.99 -1.20 -19.99
C SER A 155 -9.68 -1.85 -21.33
N PHE A 156 -9.69 -3.18 -21.36
CA PHE A 156 -9.72 -3.93 -22.60
C PHE A 156 -11.16 -4.35 -22.86
N ASN A 157 -11.76 -3.86 -23.93
CA ASN A 157 -13.16 -4.10 -24.24
C ASN A 157 -13.27 -5.14 -25.35
N VAL A 158 -14.14 -6.13 -25.17
CA VAL A 158 -14.36 -7.22 -26.13
C VAL A 158 -15.84 -7.25 -26.49
N SER A 159 -16.17 -7.11 -27.77
CA SER A 159 -17.57 -7.21 -28.20
C SER A 159 -18.15 -8.61 -27.96
N ASP A 160 -19.43 -8.69 -27.60
CA ASP A 160 -20.13 -9.96 -27.40
C ASP A 160 -20.17 -10.81 -28.67
N ASN A 161 -20.07 -10.16 -29.84
CA ASN A 161 -19.98 -10.81 -31.15
C ASN A 161 -18.54 -11.20 -31.54
N ASN A 162 -17.57 -11.07 -30.65
CA ASN A 162 -16.19 -11.44 -30.91
C ASN A 162 -16.02 -12.97 -30.86
N LYS A 163 -15.83 -13.58 -32.03
CA LYS A 163 -15.62 -15.03 -32.18
C LYS A 163 -14.17 -15.47 -31.95
N VAL A 164 -13.27 -14.54 -31.59
CA VAL A 164 -11.84 -14.82 -31.46
C VAL A 164 -11.47 -15.05 -30.02
N ARG A 165 -11.01 -16.26 -29.69
CA ARG A 165 -10.48 -16.57 -28.36
C ARG A 165 -9.21 -15.77 -28.09
N MET A 166 -9.16 -15.11 -26.94
CA MET A 166 -8.06 -14.23 -26.53
C MET A 166 -7.54 -14.60 -25.13
N ARG A 167 -6.24 -14.36 -24.89
CA ARG A 167 -5.62 -14.52 -23.56
C ARG A 167 -4.58 -13.44 -23.34
N PHE A 168 -4.60 -12.80 -22.17
CA PHE A 168 -3.54 -11.88 -21.76
C PHE A 168 -2.18 -12.61 -21.66
N VAL A 169 -1.11 -11.91 -22.02
CA VAL A 169 0.27 -12.38 -21.93
C VAL A 169 0.95 -11.60 -20.83
N ASP A 170 1.54 -12.25 -19.83
CA ASP A 170 2.34 -11.60 -18.76
C ASP A 170 1.73 -10.28 -18.25
N LEU A 171 0.42 -10.31 -17.99
CA LEU A 171 -0.38 -9.11 -17.80
C LEU A 171 0.16 -8.22 -16.69
N GLU A 172 0.56 -8.83 -15.58
CA GLU A 172 1.14 -8.13 -14.43
C GLU A 172 2.39 -7.31 -14.82
N MET A 173 3.30 -7.87 -15.63
CA MET A 173 4.51 -7.20 -16.11
C MET A 173 4.19 -6.06 -17.08
N GLN A 174 3.19 -6.25 -17.95
CA GLN A 174 2.71 -5.20 -18.84
C GLN A 174 2.07 -4.05 -18.06
N LEU A 175 1.23 -4.35 -17.07
CA LEU A 175 0.59 -3.35 -16.21
C LEU A 175 1.63 -2.61 -15.34
N TYR A 176 2.66 -3.30 -14.83
CA TYR A 176 3.77 -2.66 -14.13
C TYR A 176 4.47 -1.61 -15.00
N SER A 177 4.77 -1.96 -16.25
CA SER A 177 5.41 -1.05 -17.20
C SER A 177 4.51 0.16 -17.53
N ILE A 178 3.22 -0.08 -17.75
CA ILE A 178 2.22 0.98 -18.00
C ILE A 178 2.12 1.95 -16.80
N LYS A 179 2.13 1.43 -15.56
CA LYS A 179 2.13 2.27 -14.35
C LYS A 179 3.36 3.15 -14.25
N LYS A 180 4.54 2.58 -14.54
CA LYS A 180 5.80 3.34 -14.53
C LYS A 180 5.74 4.51 -15.51
N ASP A 181 5.10 4.33 -16.65
CA ASP A 181 4.90 5.41 -17.62
C ASP A 181 3.88 6.45 -17.14
N PHE A 182 2.79 6.05 -16.49
CA PHE A 182 1.85 6.99 -15.88
C PHE A 182 2.53 7.87 -14.82
N ARG A 183 3.39 7.29 -13.98
CA ARG A 183 4.15 8.01 -12.94
C ARG A 183 5.15 9.06 -13.46
N LYS A 184 5.44 9.09 -14.77
CA LYS A 184 6.32 10.12 -15.38
C LYS A 184 5.61 11.45 -15.64
N SER A 185 4.29 11.52 -15.43
CA SER A 185 3.49 12.72 -15.73
C SER A 185 3.50 13.74 -14.58
N ASP A 186 3.34 15.03 -14.93
CA ASP A 186 3.40 16.17 -13.99
C ASP A 186 2.12 16.30 -13.13
N GLY A 187 1.91 15.36 -12.20
CA GLY A 187 0.76 15.40 -11.30
C GLY A 187 0.80 14.29 -10.26
N TRP A 188 -0.16 14.36 -9.35
CA TRP A 188 -0.34 13.32 -8.36
C TRP A 188 -1.11 12.15 -8.96
N ILE A 189 -0.63 10.92 -8.77
CA ILE A 189 -1.30 9.70 -9.23
C ILE A 189 -1.49 8.76 -8.03
N SER A 190 -2.71 8.24 -7.88
CA SER A 190 -3.04 7.26 -6.85
C SER A 190 -2.53 5.87 -7.23
N ASP A 191 -2.13 5.08 -6.26
CA ASP A 191 -1.55 3.75 -6.52
C ASP A 191 -2.62 2.63 -6.62
N ASN A 192 -3.86 3.00 -6.97
CA ASN A 192 -4.98 2.06 -7.01
C ASN A 192 -4.86 1.13 -8.23
N ILE A 193 -4.85 -0.17 -7.93
CA ILE A 193 -4.80 -1.26 -8.92
C ILE A 193 -6.09 -2.06 -8.78
N ILE A 194 -6.68 -2.42 -9.92
CA ILE A 194 -7.72 -3.43 -9.94
C ILE A 194 -7.00 -4.78 -9.92
N SER A 195 -7.03 -5.46 -8.76
CA SER A 195 -6.37 -6.76 -8.56
C SER A 195 -7.15 -7.93 -9.17
N ILE A 196 -8.45 -7.73 -9.45
CA ILE A 196 -9.34 -8.73 -10.01
C ILE A 196 -9.91 -8.21 -11.32
N ILE A 197 -9.51 -8.84 -12.43
CA ILE A 197 -9.99 -8.48 -13.76
C ILE A 197 -11.16 -9.42 -14.09
N GLU A 198 -12.31 -9.11 -13.51
CA GLU A 198 -13.58 -9.68 -13.96
C GLU A 198 -14.11 -8.86 -15.12
N GLY A 199 -14.58 -9.57 -16.16
CA GLY A 199 -15.28 -8.93 -17.26
C GLY A 199 -16.61 -8.37 -16.75
N VAL A 200 -16.77 -7.05 -16.83
CA VAL A 200 -18.02 -6.38 -16.47
C VAL A 200 -18.83 -6.22 -17.77
N PRO A 201 -20.05 -6.76 -17.84
CA PRO A 201 -20.94 -6.50 -18.97
C PRO A 201 -21.18 -4.99 -19.13
N ASP A 202 -20.90 -4.46 -20.32
CA ASP A 202 -21.12 -3.06 -20.70
C ASP A 202 -21.76 -2.99 -22.09
N LYS A 203 -23.10 -2.90 -22.10
CA LYS A 203 -23.92 -2.90 -23.32
C LYS A 203 -23.66 -4.16 -24.16
N ALA A 204 -23.18 -4.00 -25.40
CA ALA A 204 -22.90 -5.07 -26.36
C ALA A 204 -21.42 -5.54 -26.33
N GLN A 205 -20.77 -5.35 -25.19
CA GLN A 205 -19.37 -5.67 -24.95
C GLN A 205 -19.15 -6.12 -23.51
N ILE A 206 -18.05 -6.84 -23.28
CA ILE A 206 -17.47 -7.13 -21.97
C ILE A 206 -16.26 -6.23 -21.78
N ALA A 207 -16.27 -5.40 -20.73
CA ALA A 207 -15.15 -4.56 -20.35
C ALA A 207 -14.28 -5.28 -19.30
N TYR A 208 -13.00 -5.47 -19.60
CA TYR A 208 -12.01 -5.98 -18.66
C TYR A 208 -11.22 -4.80 -18.10
N PRO A 209 -11.56 -4.30 -16.89
CA PRO A 209 -10.89 -3.14 -16.32
C PRO A 209 -9.49 -3.54 -15.85
N LEU A 210 -8.47 -2.87 -16.38
CA LEU A 210 -7.05 -3.20 -16.16
C LEU A 210 -6.38 -2.27 -15.14
N ILE A 211 -6.68 -0.98 -15.23
CA ILE A 211 -6.15 0.05 -14.32
C ILE A 211 -7.30 1.01 -14.00
N LYS A 212 -7.42 1.39 -12.73
CA LYS A 212 -8.29 2.47 -12.30
C LYS A 212 -7.60 3.26 -11.21
N THR A 213 -7.10 4.43 -11.59
CA THR A 213 -6.29 5.29 -10.74
C THR A 213 -6.85 6.71 -10.75
N SER A 214 -6.54 7.51 -9.74
CA SER A 214 -6.86 8.93 -9.71
C SER A 214 -5.64 9.76 -10.09
N TYR A 215 -5.88 10.85 -10.80
CA TYR A 215 -4.90 11.83 -11.21
C TYR A 215 -5.33 13.21 -10.71
N CYS A 216 -4.44 13.92 -10.02
CA CYS A 216 -4.67 15.31 -9.61
C CYS A 216 -3.62 16.21 -10.26
N PRO A 217 -4.03 17.17 -11.11
CA PRO A 217 -3.12 18.01 -11.86
C PRO A 217 -2.39 19.00 -10.97
N SER A 218 -1.08 19.15 -11.22
CA SER A 218 -0.21 20.10 -10.50
C SER A 218 0.10 21.37 -11.30
N ARG A 219 -0.28 21.41 -12.59
CA ARG A 219 -0.11 22.54 -13.50
C ARG A 219 -1.30 22.72 -14.43
N GLU A 220 -1.43 23.93 -14.94
CA GLU A 220 -2.42 24.28 -15.95
C GLU A 220 -2.05 23.77 -17.34
N GLY A 221 -3.01 23.84 -18.25
CA GLY A 221 -2.83 23.52 -19.65
C GLY A 221 -3.39 22.14 -20.01
N GLN A 222 -2.82 21.53 -21.03
CA GLN A 222 -3.32 20.28 -21.59
C GLN A 222 -2.46 19.12 -21.11
N ILE A 223 -3.07 18.19 -20.36
CA ILE A 223 -2.41 16.98 -19.91
C ILE A 223 -2.66 15.90 -20.96
N VAL A 224 -1.57 15.34 -21.49
CA VAL A 224 -1.60 14.33 -22.54
C VAL A 224 -1.03 13.02 -22.00
N PHE A 225 -1.88 11.99 -21.95
CA PHE A 225 -1.46 10.62 -21.68
C PHE A 225 -1.23 9.91 -23.02
N PRO A 226 0.00 9.49 -23.32
CA PRO A 226 0.32 8.85 -24.59
C PRO A 226 -0.35 7.47 -24.69
N PRO A 227 -0.52 6.94 -25.91
CA PRO A 227 -1.07 5.61 -26.12
C PRO A 227 -0.25 4.54 -25.40
N VAL A 228 -0.91 3.70 -24.60
CA VAL A 228 -0.28 2.54 -23.96
C VAL A 228 -0.48 1.31 -24.83
N LYS A 229 0.44 0.35 -24.72
CA LYS A 229 0.42 -0.90 -25.49
C LYS A 229 0.05 -2.06 -24.58
N LEU A 230 -0.77 -2.97 -25.08
CA LEU A 230 -1.08 -4.24 -24.43
C LEU A 230 -1.01 -5.38 -25.43
N THR A 231 -0.25 -6.41 -25.10
CA THR A 231 -0.07 -7.61 -25.91
C THR A 231 -1.01 -8.70 -25.43
N ILE A 232 -1.79 -9.25 -26.36
CA ILE A 232 -2.77 -10.31 -26.11
C ILE A 232 -2.59 -11.39 -27.17
N ASN A 233 -2.60 -12.65 -26.75
CA ASN A 233 -2.58 -13.79 -27.67
C ASN A 233 -3.98 -14.01 -28.25
N ARG A 234 -4.08 -14.02 -29.58
CA ARG A 234 -5.25 -14.48 -30.32
C ARG A 234 -5.07 -15.93 -30.71
N PHE A 235 -6.12 -16.74 -30.58
CA PHE A 235 -6.09 -18.15 -30.94
C PHE A 235 -6.90 -18.41 -32.22
N LYS A 236 -6.35 -19.25 -33.11
CA LYS A 236 -7.06 -19.86 -34.25
C LYS A 236 -6.82 -21.36 -34.15
N GLY A 237 -7.80 -22.09 -33.60
CA GLY A 237 -7.58 -23.45 -33.10
C GLY A 237 -6.57 -23.45 -31.95
N GLU A 238 -5.57 -24.34 -32.01
CA GLU A 238 -4.50 -24.42 -31.00
C GLU A 238 -3.38 -23.40 -31.18
N ARG A 239 -3.25 -22.80 -32.37
CA ARG A 239 -2.18 -21.84 -32.67
C ARG A 239 -2.50 -20.48 -32.05
N SER A 240 -1.54 -19.92 -31.31
CA SER A 240 -1.61 -18.55 -30.79
C SER A 240 -0.71 -17.60 -31.57
N LYS A 241 -1.21 -16.39 -31.87
CA LYS A 241 -0.41 -15.29 -32.40
C LYS A 241 -0.57 -14.06 -31.50
N PRO A 242 0.51 -13.45 -31.01
CA PRO A 242 0.43 -12.22 -30.24
C PRO A 242 -0.08 -11.08 -31.12
N LYS A 243 -0.98 -10.27 -30.57
CA LYS A 243 -1.46 -9.01 -31.16
C LYS A 243 -1.28 -7.90 -30.14
N VAL A 244 -0.69 -6.80 -30.58
CA VAL A 244 -0.57 -5.57 -29.78
C VAL A 244 -1.79 -4.69 -30.02
N PHE A 245 -2.47 -4.34 -28.95
CA PHE A 245 -3.52 -3.33 -28.91
C PHE A 245 -2.92 -2.03 -28.36
N LYS A 246 -3.35 -0.90 -28.92
CA LYS A 246 -2.94 0.43 -28.46
C LYS A 246 -4.16 1.18 -27.96
N SER A 247 -4.03 1.90 -26.87
CA SER A 247 -5.09 2.79 -26.42
C SER A 247 -5.21 4.01 -27.32
N ASN A 248 -6.33 4.72 -27.20
CA ASN A 248 -6.41 6.11 -27.64
C ASN A 248 -5.41 6.98 -26.86
N VAL A 249 -5.04 8.13 -27.44
CA VAL A 249 -4.46 9.25 -26.68
C VAL A 249 -5.55 9.77 -25.76
N LEU A 250 -5.26 9.93 -24.47
CA LEU A 250 -6.17 10.55 -23.52
C LEU A 250 -5.67 11.97 -23.24
N THR A 251 -6.58 12.94 -23.36
CA THR A 251 -6.28 14.34 -23.09
C THR A 251 -7.28 14.93 -22.13
N VAL A 252 -6.80 15.65 -21.11
CA VAL A 252 -7.61 16.37 -20.14
C VAL A 252 -7.13 17.81 -20.06
N LYS A 253 -8.08 18.76 -20.14
CA LYS A 253 -7.78 20.20 -20.04
C LYS A 253 -7.82 20.63 -18.57
N VAL A 254 -6.81 21.38 -18.14
CA VAL A 254 -6.70 21.94 -16.79
C VAL A 254 -6.78 23.46 -16.87
N SER A 255 -7.78 24.04 -16.23
CA SER A 255 -8.00 25.48 -16.12
C SER A 255 -7.56 26.01 -14.76
N GLN A 256 -7.27 27.32 -14.64
CA GLN A 256 -6.97 27.94 -13.35
C GLN A 256 -8.12 27.90 -12.36
N GLY A 257 -9.38 27.84 -12.83
CA GLY A 257 -10.54 28.11 -11.98
C GLY A 257 -10.64 29.59 -11.58
N PRO A 258 -11.45 29.93 -10.56
CA PRO A 258 -11.62 31.30 -10.10
C PRO A 258 -10.31 31.88 -9.51
N PRO A 259 -10.18 33.22 -9.45
CA PRO A 259 -8.99 33.90 -8.91
C PRO A 259 -8.61 33.37 -7.53
N ILE A 260 -7.30 33.24 -7.30
CA ILE A 260 -6.73 32.74 -6.05
C ILE A 260 -7.12 33.67 -4.90
N MET A 261 -7.72 33.13 -3.83
CA MET A 261 -7.98 33.86 -2.56
C MET A 261 -6.70 34.53 -2.01
N PRO A 262 -6.80 35.47 -1.07
CA PRO A 262 -5.63 36.03 -0.39
C PRO A 262 -4.79 34.93 0.28
N SER A 263 -3.47 35.09 0.22
CA SER A 263 -2.44 34.16 0.74
C SER A 263 -2.62 33.78 2.23
N SER A 264 -3.36 34.58 3.00
CA SER A 264 -3.64 34.36 4.43
C SER A 264 -4.52 33.14 4.75
N LEU A 265 -5.12 32.49 3.75
CA LEU A 265 -5.98 31.31 3.92
C LEU A 265 -5.31 29.98 3.53
N PHE A 266 -4.09 30.02 3.01
CA PHE A 266 -3.39 28.83 2.54
C PHE A 266 -2.32 28.41 3.54
N TYR A 267 -2.57 27.32 4.26
CA TYR A 267 -1.48 26.46 4.69
C TYR A 267 -0.88 25.80 3.43
N ASN A 268 0.09 26.49 2.83
CA ASN A 268 1.04 26.07 1.78
C ASN A 268 0.52 25.47 0.44
N HIS A 269 -0.71 24.96 0.30
CA HIS A 269 -1.23 24.36 -0.96
C HIS A 269 -2.70 24.71 -1.24
N ARG A 270 -3.04 24.90 -2.52
CA ARG A 270 -4.44 25.08 -2.97
C ARG A 270 -5.16 23.74 -2.97
N LEU A 271 -5.96 23.48 -1.95
CA LEU A 271 -6.87 22.34 -1.92
C LEU A 271 -8.01 22.56 -2.90
N CYS A 272 -8.30 21.55 -3.73
CA CYS A 272 -9.46 21.55 -4.61
C CYS A 272 -10.24 20.26 -4.43
N GLY A 273 -11.51 20.41 -4.05
CA GLY A 273 -12.32 19.31 -3.55
C GLY A 273 -13.43 19.76 -2.62
N ASP A 274 -14.08 18.81 -1.97
CA ASP A 274 -15.08 19.06 -0.94
C ASP A 274 -14.66 18.34 0.34
N PHE A 275 -14.31 19.12 1.37
CA PHE A 275 -13.59 18.62 2.54
C PHE A 275 -14.33 18.88 3.84
N GLN A 276 -14.04 18.03 4.82
CA GLN A 276 -14.50 18.11 6.19
C GLN A 276 -13.31 17.95 7.13
N MET A 277 -13.42 18.53 8.32
CA MET A 277 -12.44 18.42 9.39
C MET A 277 -13.03 17.60 10.54
N LYS A 278 -12.24 16.68 11.08
CA LYS A 278 -12.55 15.91 12.28
C LYS A 278 -11.43 16.06 13.28
N GLU A 279 -11.78 16.36 14.52
CA GLU A 279 -10.84 16.52 15.62
C GLU A 279 -11.13 15.49 16.70
N SER A 280 -10.10 15.03 17.40
CA SER A 280 -10.27 14.09 18.52
C SER A 280 -9.14 14.24 19.54
N PHE A 281 -9.51 14.30 20.81
CA PHE A 281 -8.62 14.20 21.95
C PHE A 281 -8.73 12.81 22.57
N PHE A 282 -7.61 12.21 22.97
CA PHE A 282 -7.60 10.91 23.66
C PHE A 282 -6.44 10.79 24.65
N ASP A 283 -6.71 10.09 25.74
CA ASP A 283 -5.74 9.76 26.79
C ASP A 283 -5.33 8.29 26.60
N ARG A 284 -4.03 7.98 26.48
CA ARG A 284 -3.61 6.59 26.29
C ARG A 284 -3.70 5.77 27.59
N HIS A 285 -3.46 6.38 28.75
CA HIS A 285 -3.58 5.75 30.07
C HIS A 285 -3.83 6.84 31.14
N PRO A 286 -4.96 6.83 31.88
CA PRO A 286 -5.26 7.80 32.92
C PRO A 286 -4.23 7.86 34.06
N SER A 287 -3.47 6.78 34.25
CA SER A 287 -2.47 6.58 35.29
C SER A 287 -1.05 7.01 34.90
N TRP A 288 -0.80 7.44 33.65
CA TRP A 288 0.49 7.96 33.20
C TRP A 288 0.43 9.47 33.00
N SER A 289 1.11 10.17 33.92
CA SER A 289 1.35 11.60 34.03
C SER A 289 1.12 12.46 32.76
N GLY A 290 0.11 13.32 32.81
CA GLY A 290 0.06 14.62 32.13
C GLY A 290 0.15 14.67 30.59
N THR A 291 0.13 13.53 29.88
CA THR A 291 0.32 13.48 28.43
C THR A 291 -0.99 13.17 27.70
N LEU A 292 -1.54 14.19 27.04
CA LEU A 292 -2.74 14.11 26.20
C LEU A 292 -2.34 13.94 24.73
N PHE A 293 -3.20 13.34 23.91
CA PHE A 293 -3.00 13.30 22.46
C PHE A 293 -4.15 14.01 21.74
N TYR A 294 -3.80 14.69 20.65
CA TYR A 294 -4.75 15.36 19.76
C TYR A 294 -4.53 14.86 18.34
N SER A 295 -5.62 14.62 17.63
CA SER A 295 -5.58 14.32 16.21
C SER A 295 -6.56 15.19 15.42
N LEU A 296 -6.09 15.63 14.26
CA LEU A 296 -6.80 16.47 13.32
C LEU A 296 -6.80 15.78 11.95
N GLU A 297 -7.97 15.37 11.48
CA GLU A 297 -8.14 14.72 10.17
C GLU A 297 -8.88 15.67 9.22
N VAL A 298 -8.29 15.95 8.07
CA VAL A 298 -8.96 16.58 6.93
C VAL A 298 -9.26 15.49 5.92
N LYS A 299 -10.52 15.34 5.54
CA LYS A 299 -10.96 14.31 4.59
C LYS A 299 -11.99 14.84 3.62
N GLY A 300 -12.04 14.32 2.40
CA GLY A 300 -12.97 14.81 1.40
C GLY A 300 -12.72 14.30 -0.01
N THR A 301 -13.55 14.76 -0.94
CA THR A 301 -13.29 14.56 -2.37
C THR A 301 -12.09 15.43 -2.74
N GLY A 302 -11.09 14.88 -3.44
CA GLY A 302 -9.86 15.60 -3.76
C GLY A 302 -8.64 15.22 -2.90
N LEU A 303 -7.50 15.86 -3.17
CA LEU A 303 -6.20 15.46 -2.63
C LEU A 303 -5.82 16.20 -1.35
N THR A 304 -5.68 15.45 -0.26
CA THR A 304 -5.25 15.95 1.06
C THR A 304 -3.76 15.73 1.34
N TYR A 305 -3.05 15.00 0.47
CA TYR A 305 -1.65 14.65 0.68
C TYR A 305 -0.70 15.85 0.88
N PRO A 306 -0.81 16.95 0.10
CA PRO A 306 0.06 18.11 0.25
C PRO A 306 -0.21 18.97 1.49
N ILE A 307 -1.23 18.66 2.30
CA ILE A 307 -1.52 19.43 3.50
C ILE A 307 -0.36 19.24 4.49
N SER A 308 0.31 20.34 4.82
CA SER A 308 1.32 20.38 5.88
C SER A 308 0.67 20.31 7.26
N PRO A 309 1.34 19.73 8.27
CA PRO A 309 0.83 19.74 9.63
C PRO A 309 0.67 21.19 10.14
N PRO A 310 -0.51 21.59 10.63
CA PRO A 310 -0.70 22.93 11.14
C PRO A 310 0.12 23.18 12.40
N LYS A 311 0.63 24.41 12.56
CA LYS A 311 1.27 24.84 13.80
C LYS A 311 0.18 25.28 14.76
N ILE A 312 0.05 24.57 15.89
CA ILE A 312 -0.98 24.86 16.90
C ILE A 312 -0.31 25.58 18.06
N THR A 313 -0.70 26.83 18.28
CA THR A 313 -0.26 27.62 19.43
C THR A 313 -1.39 27.69 20.45
N ASN A 314 -1.08 27.44 21.73
CA ASN A 314 -2.05 27.53 22.81
C ASN A 314 -1.38 28.07 24.09
N GLN A 315 -2.14 28.80 24.91
CA GLN A 315 -1.61 29.44 26.12
C GLN A 315 -1.25 28.44 27.22
N ILE A 316 -2.04 27.36 27.34
CA ILE A 316 -1.93 26.43 28.48
C ILE A 316 -1.36 25.06 28.09
N ALA A 317 -1.08 24.82 26.81
CA ALA A 317 -0.54 23.56 26.33
C ALA A 317 0.41 23.75 25.14
N ASN A 318 1.41 22.88 25.03
CA ASN A 318 2.27 22.77 23.85
C ASN A 318 1.84 21.58 22.98
N PHE A 319 1.77 21.79 21.67
CA PHE A 319 1.41 20.78 20.69
C PHE A 319 2.64 20.37 19.90
N GLN A 320 3.14 19.16 20.14
CA GLN A 320 4.26 18.60 19.42
C GLN A 320 3.73 17.65 18.33
N PHE A 321 4.00 17.95 17.06
CA PHE A 321 3.65 17.06 15.95
C PHE A 321 4.46 15.75 16.06
N ILE A 322 3.77 14.62 16.04
CA ILE A 322 4.36 13.29 16.20
C ILE A 322 4.16 12.39 14.98
N GLY A 323 3.55 12.90 13.90
CA GLY A 323 3.39 12.17 12.66
C GLY A 323 1.99 12.29 12.07
N SER A 324 1.81 11.71 10.89
CA SER A 324 0.58 11.82 10.13
C SER A 324 0.28 10.56 9.35
N ASP A 325 -1.00 10.29 9.15
CA ASP A 325 -1.50 9.19 8.34
C ASP A 325 -2.14 9.74 7.07
N PHE A 326 -1.95 9.04 5.95
CA PHE A 326 -2.66 9.31 4.71
C PHE A 326 -3.37 8.06 4.21
N ARG A 327 -4.59 8.27 3.73
CA ARG A 327 -5.43 7.24 3.12
C ARG A 327 -6.19 7.86 1.97
N ASP A 328 -6.37 7.08 0.92
CA ASP A 328 -7.18 7.44 -0.22
C ASP A 328 -8.02 6.27 -0.71
N THR A 329 -9.04 6.58 -1.50
CA THR A 329 -9.95 5.61 -2.08
C THR A 329 -10.63 6.17 -3.31
N ILE A 330 -11.15 5.29 -4.16
CA ILE A 330 -12.00 5.62 -5.28
C ILE A 330 -13.36 4.96 -5.04
N ILE A 331 -14.39 5.76 -4.78
CA ILE A 331 -15.76 5.30 -4.61
C ILE A 331 -16.58 5.93 -5.74
N ASN A 332 -17.30 5.12 -6.52
CA ASN A 332 -18.15 5.60 -7.62
C ASN A 332 -17.45 6.56 -8.61
N ASN A 333 -16.19 6.26 -8.98
CA ASN A 333 -15.35 7.09 -9.85
C ASN A 333 -15.01 8.49 -9.29
N VAL A 334 -15.23 8.70 -7.99
CA VAL A 334 -14.84 9.90 -7.27
C VAL A 334 -13.66 9.56 -6.38
N TYR A 335 -12.59 10.34 -6.54
CA TYR A 335 -11.42 10.25 -5.69
C TYR A 335 -11.67 10.94 -4.34
N SER A 336 -11.37 10.23 -3.26
CA SER A 336 -11.48 10.73 -1.89
C SER A 336 -10.20 10.43 -1.13
N SER A 337 -9.76 11.35 -0.29
CA SER A 337 -8.60 11.15 0.57
C SER A 337 -8.78 11.76 1.95
N ALA A 338 -7.98 11.26 2.89
CA ALA A 338 -7.92 11.72 4.27
C ALA A 338 -6.45 11.85 4.70
N ARG A 339 -6.12 13.01 5.26
CA ARG A 339 -4.84 13.26 5.94
C ARG A 339 -5.12 13.53 7.41
N LYS A 340 -4.53 12.71 8.29
CA LYS A 340 -4.64 12.82 9.73
C LYS A 340 -3.31 13.25 10.31
N PHE A 341 -3.29 14.32 11.10
CA PHE A 341 -2.13 14.79 11.85
C PHE A 341 -2.29 14.41 13.32
N ASN A 342 -1.24 13.88 13.91
CA ASN A 342 -1.22 13.45 15.30
C ASN A 342 -0.24 14.32 16.09
N TYR A 343 -0.67 14.76 17.28
CA TYR A 343 0.08 15.61 18.17
C TYR A 343 0.13 15.02 19.57
N LYS A 344 1.29 15.11 20.20
CA LYS A 344 1.46 14.98 21.65
C LYS A 344 1.18 16.35 22.27
N VAL A 345 0.32 16.39 23.27
CA VAL A 345 -0.12 17.61 23.95
C VAL A 345 0.45 17.60 25.36
N ILE A 346 1.30 18.58 25.65
CA ILE A 346 1.93 18.77 26.96
C ILE A 346 1.21 19.91 27.66
N VAL A 347 0.44 19.60 28.69
CA VAL A 347 -0.29 20.58 29.49
C VAL A 347 0.69 21.33 30.41
N LYS A 348 0.65 22.67 30.38
CA LYS A 348 1.52 23.54 31.18
C LYS A 348 0.85 24.01 32.47
N GLN A 349 -0.47 24.18 32.44
CA GLN A 349 -1.28 24.64 33.56
C GLN A 349 -2.72 24.14 33.42
N ASP A 350 -3.44 24.09 34.55
CA ASP A 350 -4.86 23.78 34.60
C ASP A 350 -5.67 24.76 33.74
N GLY A 351 -6.75 24.25 33.12
CA GLY A 351 -7.66 25.09 32.38
C GLY A 351 -8.32 24.38 31.20
N GLN A 352 -8.83 25.18 30.26
CA GLN A 352 -9.45 24.69 29.04
C GLN A 352 -8.53 24.97 27.84
N ILE A 353 -8.14 23.90 27.14
CA ILE A 353 -7.52 24.00 25.82
C ILE A 353 -8.65 24.34 24.85
N ASP A 354 -8.71 25.60 24.38
CA ASP A 354 -9.61 26.05 23.32
C ASP A 354 -8.83 26.10 21.99
N LEU A 355 -9.26 25.31 21.01
CA LEU A 355 -8.70 25.28 19.66
C LEU A 355 -9.61 25.93 18.63
N ARG A 356 -10.69 26.62 19.01
CA ARG A 356 -11.57 27.30 18.04
C ARG A 356 -10.80 28.30 17.18
N GLY A 357 -10.85 28.13 15.86
CA GLY A 357 -10.15 28.99 14.90
C GLY A 357 -8.63 28.90 14.92
N ALA A 358 -8.03 28.06 15.78
CA ALA A 358 -6.58 27.90 15.90
C ALA A 358 -5.93 27.28 14.64
N VAL A 359 -6.70 26.48 13.90
CA VAL A 359 -6.32 25.90 12.62
C VAL A 359 -7.36 26.27 11.57
N LYS A 360 -6.90 26.74 10.41
CA LYS A 360 -7.75 27.10 9.27
C LYS A 360 -7.21 26.54 7.96
N PHE A 361 -8.05 25.88 7.17
CA PHE A 361 -7.72 25.42 5.83
C PHE A 361 -8.69 26.00 4.80
N GLY A 362 -8.18 26.74 3.82
CA GLY A 362 -8.96 27.16 2.65
C GLY A 362 -8.99 26.07 1.57
N TYR A 363 -10.14 25.88 0.93
CA TYR A 363 -10.28 24.98 -0.22
C TYR A 363 -11.23 25.55 -1.28
N LEU A 364 -11.01 25.19 -2.54
CA LEU A 364 -11.91 25.46 -3.65
C LEU A 364 -12.82 24.26 -3.87
N ASN A 365 -14.14 24.45 -3.77
CA ASN A 365 -15.10 23.43 -4.18
C ASN A 365 -15.26 23.44 -5.71
N PRO A 366 -14.93 22.34 -6.42
CA PRO A 366 -14.95 22.32 -7.88
C PRO A 366 -16.37 22.36 -8.47
N VAL A 367 -17.38 21.94 -7.69
CA VAL A 367 -18.78 21.94 -8.12
C VAL A 367 -19.38 23.34 -8.02
N THR A 368 -19.26 23.98 -6.85
CA THR A 368 -19.82 25.33 -6.64
C THR A 368 -18.93 26.44 -7.18
N LYS A 369 -17.67 26.14 -7.50
CA LYS A 369 -16.63 27.09 -7.92
C LYS A 369 -16.41 28.22 -6.91
N LYS A 370 -16.64 27.94 -5.63
CA LYS A 370 -16.47 28.88 -4.51
C LYS A 370 -15.40 28.38 -3.54
N TYR A 371 -14.77 29.33 -2.85
CA TYR A 371 -13.85 29.05 -1.77
C TYR A 371 -14.58 28.91 -0.44
N TYR A 372 -14.15 27.94 0.36
CA TYR A 372 -14.63 27.67 1.71
C TYR A 372 -13.44 27.54 2.66
N SER A 373 -13.71 27.60 3.96
CA SER A 373 -12.71 27.35 4.99
C SER A 373 -13.19 26.33 6.01
N LEU A 374 -12.30 25.43 6.40
CA LEU A 374 -12.45 24.59 7.57
C LEU A 374 -11.74 25.26 8.73
N GLU A 375 -12.37 25.29 9.90
CA GLU A 375 -11.79 25.85 11.12
C GLU A 375 -11.93 24.84 12.26
N SER A 376 -10.86 24.66 13.05
CA SER A 376 -10.92 23.84 14.26
C SER A 376 -11.96 24.38 15.24
N GLN A 377 -12.66 23.49 15.94
CA GLN A 377 -13.77 23.83 16.85
C GLN A 377 -13.60 23.22 18.26
N SER A 378 -12.58 22.39 18.46
CA SER A 378 -12.49 21.56 19.66
C SER A 378 -12.12 22.33 20.93
N LYS A 379 -12.65 21.84 22.06
CA LYS A 379 -12.30 22.27 23.41
C LYS A 379 -12.04 21.06 24.29
N ARG A 380 -11.07 21.16 25.20
CA ARG A 380 -10.75 20.09 26.17
C ARG A 380 -10.41 20.68 27.52
N GLN A 381 -11.15 20.30 28.55
CA GLN A 381 -10.78 20.59 29.93
C GLN A 381 -9.60 19.70 30.34
N VAL A 382 -8.59 20.30 30.96
CA VAL A 382 -7.41 19.60 31.48
C VAL A 382 -7.10 20.06 32.90
N LYS A 383 -6.57 19.13 33.69
CA LYS A 383 -5.96 19.38 34.99
C LYS A 383 -4.59 18.71 35.00
N LEU A 384 -3.59 19.37 35.54
CA LEU A 384 -2.32 18.76 35.90
C LEU A 384 -2.59 17.75 37.02
N SER A 385 -2.28 16.47 36.79
CA SER A 385 -2.24 15.51 37.89
C SER A 385 -1.00 15.79 38.75
N ASP A 386 -1.13 15.66 40.06
CA ASP A 386 -0.05 15.77 41.05
C ASP A 386 0.99 14.64 40.91
N ASN A 387 1.75 14.62 39.81
CA ASN A 387 3.05 13.97 39.74
C ASN A 387 3.82 14.44 38.50
N PRO A 388 4.60 15.53 38.58
CA PRO A 388 5.53 15.88 37.53
C PRO A 388 6.72 14.94 37.69
N GLY A 389 6.61 13.74 37.13
CA GLY A 389 7.76 12.87 36.86
C GLY A 389 8.66 13.48 35.78
N GLY A 390 9.10 14.73 35.99
CA GLY A 390 10.48 15.17 35.93
C GLY A 390 11.37 14.66 34.81
N THR A 391 10.86 14.33 33.63
CA THR A 391 11.70 14.43 32.44
C THR A 391 11.58 15.87 31.99
N LYS A 392 12.56 16.68 32.42
CA LYS A 392 12.85 17.97 31.82
C LYS A 392 12.95 17.70 30.32
N LEU A 393 11.90 18.02 29.56
CA LEU A 393 11.92 17.90 28.11
C LEU A 393 13.00 18.87 27.67
N VAL A 394 14.17 18.33 27.37
CA VAL A 394 15.20 19.05 26.64
C VAL A 394 14.48 19.56 25.40
N SER A 395 14.44 20.88 25.23
CA SER A 395 13.94 21.49 24.01
C SER A 395 14.92 21.13 22.91
N ASN A 396 14.79 19.91 22.38
CA ASN A 396 15.67 19.44 21.35
C ASN A 396 15.29 20.18 20.07
N SER A 397 16.15 21.13 19.70
CA SER A 397 16.24 21.57 18.33
C SER A 397 16.85 20.43 17.51
N SER A 398 16.11 19.32 17.37
CA SER A 398 16.55 18.22 16.52
C SER A 398 16.49 18.70 15.07
N HIS A 399 17.65 18.72 14.43
CA HIS A 399 17.83 19.18 13.06
C HIS A 399 18.13 18.05 12.08
N ASN A 400 18.22 16.81 12.59
CA ASN A 400 18.49 15.62 11.81
C ASN A 400 17.35 14.61 11.98
N LEU A 401 17.04 13.89 10.89
CA LEU A 401 16.09 12.77 10.91
C LEU A 401 16.72 11.56 10.26
N ILE A 402 16.79 10.44 10.98
CA ILE A 402 17.10 9.12 10.42
C ILE A 402 15.78 8.38 10.18
N VAL A 403 15.58 7.83 8.99
CA VAL A 403 14.41 7.01 8.65
C VAL A 403 14.86 5.62 8.20
N LEU A 404 14.39 4.60 8.92
CA LEU A 404 14.78 3.20 8.72
C LEU A 404 13.72 2.45 7.92
N ASP A 405 14.12 1.78 6.86
CA ASP A 405 13.26 0.86 6.12
C ASP A 405 13.02 -0.40 6.97
N LEU A 406 11.75 -0.70 7.25
CA LEU A 406 11.33 -1.91 7.96
C LEU A 406 10.58 -2.92 7.07
N SER A 407 10.70 -2.79 5.74
CA SER A 407 10.03 -3.66 4.77
C SER A 407 10.56 -5.11 4.81
N GLN A 408 9.84 -6.01 4.14
CA GLN A 408 10.14 -7.44 4.18
C GLN A 408 11.52 -7.80 3.62
N SER A 409 12.00 -7.07 2.60
CA SER A 409 13.33 -7.28 2.00
C SER A 409 14.47 -6.98 2.97
N MET A 410 14.22 -6.24 4.04
CA MET A 410 15.20 -6.01 5.11
C MET A 410 15.38 -7.24 6.02
N GLN A 411 14.56 -8.29 5.88
CA GLN A 411 14.74 -9.58 6.57
C GLN A 411 15.74 -10.51 5.85
N ILE A 412 16.24 -10.13 4.66
CA ILE A 412 17.23 -10.89 3.90
C ILE A 412 18.55 -11.02 4.68
N GLU A 413 19.14 -12.21 4.65
CA GLU A 413 20.28 -12.64 5.46
C GLU A 413 21.65 -12.48 4.75
N ASP A 414 21.75 -11.54 3.81
CA ASP A 414 23.02 -11.12 3.20
C ASP A 414 23.87 -10.21 4.11
N TYR A 415 23.35 -9.92 5.29
CA TYR A 415 24.00 -9.25 6.43
C TYR A 415 23.81 -10.13 7.66
N LYS A 416 24.58 -9.89 8.72
CA LYS A 416 24.41 -10.61 10.00
C LYS A 416 23.69 -9.75 11.03
N PRO A 417 22.65 -10.28 11.73
CA PRO A 417 21.93 -11.52 11.43
C PRO A 417 21.10 -11.46 10.13
N ASN A 418 20.63 -10.27 9.77
CA ASN A 418 20.01 -9.89 8.51
C ASN A 418 20.18 -8.37 8.30
N ARG A 419 19.72 -7.79 7.18
CA ARG A 419 19.88 -6.35 6.91
C ARG A 419 19.30 -5.50 8.04
N MET A 420 18.11 -5.84 8.50
CA MET A 420 17.41 -5.16 9.58
C MET A 420 18.23 -5.13 10.86
N GLY A 421 18.77 -6.28 11.26
CA GLY A 421 19.61 -6.40 12.44
C GLY A 421 20.87 -5.55 12.33
N ALA A 422 21.54 -5.58 11.17
CA ALA A 422 22.72 -4.77 10.92
C ALA A 422 22.43 -3.25 10.94
N VAL A 423 21.29 -2.83 10.38
CA VAL A 423 20.83 -1.43 10.42
C VAL A 423 20.55 -0.98 11.86
N LEU A 424 19.78 -1.76 12.61
CA LEU A 424 19.47 -1.43 14.00
C LEU A 424 20.73 -1.40 14.88
N GLU A 425 21.66 -2.35 14.69
CA GLU A 425 22.93 -2.35 15.40
C GLU A 425 23.77 -1.10 15.07
N GLY A 426 23.89 -0.75 13.79
CA GLY A 426 24.65 0.41 13.34
C GLY A 426 24.07 1.73 13.86
N VAL A 427 22.75 1.88 13.82
CA VAL A 427 22.01 3.05 14.33
C VAL A 427 22.09 3.12 15.85
N ARG A 428 21.94 1.99 16.56
CA ARG A 428 22.09 1.92 18.02
C ARG A 428 23.48 2.37 18.44
N LYS A 429 24.53 1.87 17.78
CA LYS A 429 25.92 2.27 18.05
C LYS A 429 26.14 3.76 17.82
N PHE A 430 25.61 4.30 16.71
CA PHE A 430 25.69 5.72 16.41
C PHE A 430 24.97 6.58 17.48
N LEU A 431 23.72 6.26 17.82
CA LEU A 431 22.96 7.05 18.79
C LEU A 431 23.52 6.94 20.22
N ALA A 432 24.11 5.80 20.57
CA ALA A 432 24.75 5.60 21.87
C ALA A 432 26.02 6.44 22.06
N SER A 433 26.70 6.85 20.98
CA SER A 433 27.89 7.70 21.06
C SER A 433 27.57 9.20 21.07
N ARG A 434 26.31 9.60 20.87
CA ARG A 434 25.90 11.01 20.80
C ARG A 434 25.80 11.63 22.21
N SER A 435 26.47 12.76 22.38
CA SER A 435 26.31 13.65 23.54
C SER A 435 25.16 14.66 23.36
N GLU A 436 24.72 14.90 22.13
CA GLU A 436 23.65 15.84 21.78
C GLU A 436 22.41 15.12 21.25
N CYS A 437 21.23 15.64 21.60
CA CYS A 437 19.95 15.02 21.27
C CYS A 437 19.35 15.63 19.97
N ASP A 438 20.18 15.74 18.94
CA ASP A 438 19.89 16.51 17.72
C ASP A 438 19.24 15.70 16.59
N THR A 439 19.12 14.38 16.79
CA THR A 439 18.67 13.42 15.78
C THR A 439 17.37 12.75 16.20
N GLN A 440 16.35 12.83 15.34
CA GLN A 440 15.12 12.06 15.45
C GLN A 440 15.22 10.75 14.68
N VAL A 441 14.42 9.76 15.07
CA VAL A 441 14.36 8.46 14.40
C VAL A 441 12.93 8.20 13.95
N ALA A 442 12.77 7.77 12.71
CA ALA A 442 11.53 7.31 12.13
C ALA A 442 11.73 5.97 11.45
N VAL A 443 10.63 5.30 11.15
CA VAL A 443 10.60 4.03 10.43
C VAL A 443 9.60 4.11 9.29
N PHE A 444 9.82 3.35 8.22
CA PHE A 444 8.88 3.30 7.11
C PHE A 444 8.72 1.89 6.52
N GLY A 445 7.56 1.69 5.92
CA GLY A 445 7.16 0.57 5.07
C GLY A 445 6.21 1.15 4.02
N GLY A 446 4.98 0.67 3.93
CA GLY A 446 3.93 1.31 3.12
C GLY A 446 3.43 2.67 3.66
N ASN A 447 3.85 3.06 4.87
CA ASN A 447 3.69 4.40 5.45
C ASN A 447 4.89 4.71 6.35
N ALA A 448 5.05 5.95 6.82
CA ALA A 448 6.15 6.35 7.70
C ALA A 448 5.64 6.79 9.09
N ILE A 449 6.40 6.45 10.14
CA ILE A 449 6.06 6.71 11.55
C ILE A 449 7.29 7.31 12.25
N LEU A 450 7.11 8.47 12.88
CA LEU A 450 8.12 9.06 13.78
C LEU A 450 8.12 8.34 15.12
N LEU A 451 9.30 8.08 15.67
CA LEU A 451 9.48 7.38 16.94
C LEU A 451 9.90 8.34 18.05
N ASP A 452 9.40 8.10 19.27
CA ASP A 452 9.90 8.75 20.48
C ASP A 452 11.04 7.91 21.06
N VAL A 453 12.27 8.17 20.60
CA VAL A 453 13.49 7.51 21.09
C VAL A 453 14.16 8.26 22.25
N SER A 454 13.51 9.27 22.80
CA SER A 454 14.10 10.13 23.84
C SER A 454 14.36 9.35 25.13
N GLY A 455 15.48 9.64 25.80
CA GLY A 455 15.88 9.07 27.09
C GLY A 455 16.36 10.12 28.09
N ASN A 456 16.88 9.67 29.24
CA ASN A 456 17.36 10.56 30.31
C ASN A 456 18.64 11.35 29.93
N VAL A 457 19.50 10.77 29.09
CA VAL A 457 20.72 11.43 28.59
C VAL A 457 20.44 12.08 27.23
N CYS A 458 20.07 11.29 26.22
CA CYS A 458 19.49 11.76 24.96
C CYS A 458 18.59 10.70 24.32
N TYR A 459 19.13 9.50 24.17
CA TYR A 459 18.48 8.37 23.52
C TYR A 459 18.25 7.22 24.50
N SER A 460 17.05 6.64 24.47
CA SER A 460 16.74 5.43 25.23
C SER A 460 17.00 4.20 24.37
N MET A 461 17.99 3.39 24.78
CA MET A 461 18.34 2.15 24.08
C MET A 461 17.20 1.14 24.11
N ASP A 462 16.46 1.03 25.22
CA ASP A 462 15.28 0.17 25.31
C ASP A 462 14.21 0.53 24.26
N ARG A 463 14.04 1.84 23.99
CA ARG A 463 13.09 2.30 22.96
C ARG A 463 13.60 2.04 21.54
N ILE A 464 14.92 2.12 21.33
CA ILE A 464 15.56 1.75 20.06
C ILE A 464 15.40 0.24 19.82
N ASP A 465 15.59 -0.59 20.84
CA ASP A 465 15.40 -2.04 20.73
C ASP A 465 13.93 -2.41 20.49
N ALA A 466 12.99 -1.60 20.97
CA ALA A 466 11.56 -1.77 20.75
C ALA A 466 11.09 -1.38 19.32
N ILE A 467 11.95 -0.86 18.45
CA ILE A 467 11.61 -0.43 17.08
C ILE A 467 10.88 -1.51 16.30
N LEU A 468 11.33 -2.76 16.38
CA LEU A 468 10.74 -3.89 15.65
C LEU A 468 9.27 -4.15 16.06
N SER A 469 8.94 -3.96 17.34
CA SER A 469 7.57 -4.10 17.84
C SER A 469 6.65 -2.99 17.30
N ILE A 470 7.19 -1.80 17.07
CA ILE A 470 6.46 -0.66 16.47
C ILE A 470 6.27 -0.89 14.97
N GLY A 471 7.25 -1.49 14.29
CA GLY A 471 7.20 -1.84 12.87
C GLY A 471 5.98 -2.67 12.46
N ARG A 472 5.39 -3.45 13.39
CA ARG A 472 4.13 -4.20 13.15
C ARG A 472 2.92 -3.31 12.83
N LYS A 473 3.01 -2.00 13.08
CA LYS A 473 1.96 -1.02 12.74
C LYS A 473 2.11 -0.45 11.32
N LEU A 474 3.22 -0.73 10.64
CA LEU A 474 3.45 -0.28 9.27
C LEU A 474 2.60 -1.11 8.31
N LYS A 475 2.09 -0.45 7.27
CA LYS A 475 1.51 -1.13 6.11
C LYS A 475 2.61 -1.93 5.40
N VAL A 476 2.24 -3.07 4.83
CA VAL A 476 3.15 -3.91 4.04
C VAL A 476 3.62 -3.15 2.79
N GLY A 477 4.90 -3.27 2.45
CA GLY A 477 5.54 -2.59 1.31
C GLY A 477 6.68 -1.66 1.77
N SER A 478 7.26 -0.92 0.81
CA SER A 478 8.25 0.14 1.05
C SER A 478 7.87 1.38 0.24
N SER A 479 7.77 2.54 0.92
CA SER A 479 7.38 3.82 0.34
C SER A 479 8.40 4.91 0.64
N LEU A 480 9.29 5.16 -0.32
CA LEU A 480 10.33 6.18 -0.17
C LEU A 480 9.73 7.59 -0.13
N GLY A 481 8.64 7.82 -0.87
CA GLY A 481 7.92 9.09 -0.86
C GLY A 481 7.36 9.47 0.51
N GLU A 482 6.78 8.51 1.25
CA GLU A 482 6.27 8.76 2.60
C GLU A 482 7.39 9.06 3.60
N ALA A 483 8.52 8.35 3.51
CA ALA A 483 9.70 8.62 4.34
C ALA A 483 10.23 10.05 4.16
N ILE A 484 10.37 10.49 2.90
CA ILE A 484 10.83 11.85 2.58
C ILE A 484 9.78 12.90 2.97
N MET A 485 8.50 12.60 2.77
CA MET A 485 7.43 13.53 3.14
C MET A 485 7.37 13.75 4.65
N LEU A 486 7.59 12.72 5.47
CA LEU A 486 7.66 12.87 6.93
C LEU A 486 8.72 13.91 7.33
N GLY A 487 9.91 13.86 6.73
CA GLY A 487 10.96 14.86 6.96
C GLY A 487 10.55 16.29 6.58
N ASN A 488 9.88 16.45 5.43
CA ASN A 488 9.33 17.73 5.01
C ASN A 488 8.29 18.28 6.01
N MET A 489 7.39 17.41 6.48
CA MET A 489 6.33 17.78 7.42
C MET A 489 6.87 18.18 8.80
N LEU A 490 7.92 17.52 9.27
CA LEU A 490 8.57 17.92 10.52
C LEU A 490 9.14 19.34 10.41
N ASN A 491 9.79 19.66 9.28
CA ASN A 491 10.26 21.01 8.99
C ASN A 491 9.10 22.03 8.98
N ASP A 492 8.00 21.73 8.29
CA ASP A 492 6.80 22.57 8.24
C ASP A 492 6.18 22.79 9.63
N SER A 493 6.25 21.79 10.52
CA SER A 493 5.75 21.88 11.90
C SER A 493 6.60 22.75 12.83
N GLY A 494 7.73 23.29 12.35
CA GLY A 494 8.67 24.10 13.13
C GLY A 494 9.88 23.34 13.68
N GLN A 495 9.95 22.02 13.48
CA GLN A 495 11.11 21.20 13.80
C GLN A 495 12.09 21.27 12.62
N LYS A 496 12.92 22.32 12.58
CA LYS A 496 13.78 22.66 11.43
C LYS A 496 14.76 21.53 11.08
N GLN A 497 14.33 20.59 10.25
CA GLN A 497 15.18 19.53 9.71
C GLN A 497 16.11 20.10 8.64
N THR A 498 17.40 19.79 8.72
CA THR A 498 18.42 20.19 7.74
C THR A 498 19.01 18.98 7.01
N LYS A 499 19.09 17.83 7.70
CA LYS A 499 19.59 16.57 7.16
C LYS A 499 18.56 15.46 7.35
N LEU A 500 18.21 14.79 6.27
CA LEU A 500 17.37 13.59 6.26
C LEU A 500 18.23 12.40 5.82
N VAL A 501 18.36 11.36 6.64
CA VAL A 501 19.12 10.15 6.31
C VAL A 501 18.16 8.98 6.13
N LEU A 502 18.14 8.38 4.94
CA LEU A 502 17.32 7.20 4.63
C LEU A 502 18.22 5.98 4.61
N ILE A 503 17.83 4.92 5.33
CA ILE A 503 18.58 3.66 5.39
C ILE A 503 17.67 2.52 4.95
N GLY A 504 18.07 1.77 3.93
CA GLY A 504 17.26 0.71 3.33
C GLY A 504 17.90 0.13 2.08
N ASP A 505 17.16 -0.69 1.35
CA ASP A 505 17.66 -1.35 0.13
C ASP A 505 17.35 -0.60 -1.17
N GLY A 506 16.62 0.52 -1.08
CA GLY A 506 16.39 1.44 -2.20
C GLY A 506 15.10 1.20 -2.99
N ASP A 507 14.34 0.16 -2.64
CA ASP A 507 13.11 -0.20 -3.33
C ASP A 507 11.94 0.72 -2.95
N ASP A 508 11.07 0.98 -3.93
CA ASP A 508 9.85 1.76 -3.77
C ASP A 508 8.69 0.96 -4.38
N THR A 509 8.01 0.19 -3.53
CA THR A 509 7.00 -0.80 -3.91
C THR A 509 5.58 -0.36 -3.57
N PHE A 510 5.43 0.70 -2.78
CA PHE A 510 4.14 1.16 -2.28
C PHE A 510 4.08 2.69 -2.18
N GLY A 511 2.89 3.25 -2.39
CA GLY A 511 2.64 4.66 -2.10
C GLY A 511 3.30 5.61 -3.11
N PHE A 512 3.64 6.82 -2.66
CA PHE A 512 4.00 7.92 -3.55
C PHE A 512 5.39 7.79 -4.14
N SER A 513 5.50 8.12 -5.43
CA SER A 513 6.81 8.32 -6.05
C SER A 513 7.63 9.33 -5.23
N PRO A 514 8.91 9.05 -4.97
CA PRO A 514 9.79 9.95 -4.22
C PRO A 514 10.06 11.27 -4.95
N ASN A 515 9.67 11.40 -6.23
CA ASN A 515 9.96 12.57 -7.05
C ASN A 515 9.47 13.88 -6.42
N PHE A 516 8.17 13.96 -6.11
CA PHE A 516 7.57 15.17 -5.55
C PHE A 516 8.10 15.50 -4.13
N PRO A 517 8.11 14.55 -3.16
CA PRO A 517 8.68 14.80 -1.84
C PRO A 517 10.15 15.22 -1.85
N THR A 518 10.95 14.72 -2.81
CA THR A 518 12.37 15.09 -2.96
C THR A 518 12.53 16.52 -3.46
N GLN A 519 11.76 16.93 -4.48
CA GLN A 519 11.78 18.33 -4.95
C GLN A 519 11.33 19.29 -3.84
N MET A 520 10.33 18.86 -3.07
CA MET A 520 9.85 19.56 -1.89
C MET A 520 10.92 19.72 -0.81
N ALA A 521 11.73 18.68 -0.58
CA ALA A 521 12.87 18.72 0.35
C ALA A 521 13.94 19.72 -0.13
N LYS A 522 14.24 19.71 -1.44
CA LYS A 522 15.17 20.67 -2.06
C LYS A 522 14.74 22.12 -1.83
N LEU A 523 13.47 22.45 -2.09
CA LEU A 523 12.93 23.80 -1.88
C LEU A 523 12.97 24.24 -0.41
N ARG A 524 12.92 23.29 0.53
CA ARG A 524 13.04 23.53 1.97
C ARG A 524 14.48 23.51 2.49
N ASN A 525 15.48 23.40 1.61
CA ASN A 525 16.88 23.23 1.97
C ASN A 525 17.15 22.03 2.90
N ILE A 526 16.35 20.97 2.76
CA ILE A 526 16.58 19.69 3.45
C ILE A 526 17.47 18.84 2.55
N ARG A 527 18.67 18.48 3.02
CA ARG A 527 19.59 17.59 2.30
C ARG A 527 19.26 16.15 2.62
N ILE A 528 19.02 15.34 1.59
CA ILE A 528 18.75 13.91 1.73
C ILE A 528 20.05 13.14 1.54
N TYR A 529 20.43 12.36 2.54
CA TYR A 529 21.50 11.38 2.48
C TYR A 529 20.87 9.99 2.47
N THR A 530 21.53 9.06 1.80
CA THR A 530 20.99 7.70 1.65
C THR A 530 22.08 6.68 1.93
N ILE A 531 21.76 5.67 2.72
CA ILE A 531 22.63 4.55 3.05
C ILE A 531 21.95 3.29 2.50
N GLY A 532 22.44 2.82 1.36
CA GLY A 532 21.99 1.57 0.75
C GLY A 532 22.56 0.36 1.49
N VAL A 533 21.70 -0.59 1.85
CA VAL A 533 22.07 -1.89 2.40
C VAL A 533 21.50 -3.00 1.54
N GLY A 534 22.34 -3.97 1.18
CA GLY A 534 21.99 -5.07 0.29
C GLY A 534 23.09 -5.40 -0.70
N SER A 535 23.08 -6.65 -1.17
CA SER A 535 24.02 -7.17 -2.15
C SER A 535 23.26 -7.73 -3.35
N LYS A 536 23.78 -7.54 -4.58
CA LYS A 536 23.18 -8.17 -5.78
C LYS A 536 23.47 -9.66 -5.81
N GLY A 537 22.55 -10.45 -6.36
CA GLY A 537 22.73 -11.89 -6.60
C GLY A 537 21.91 -12.78 -5.68
N ILE A 538 22.23 -14.07 -5.67
CA ILE A 538 21.52 -15.08 -4.90
C ILE A 538 21.94 -14.99 -3.43
N VAL A 539 20.98 -14.76 -2.54
CA VAL A 539 21.22 -14.50 -1.12
C VAL A 539 20.28 -15.34 -0.24
N PRO A 540 20.67 -15.69 0.99
CA PRO A 540 19.83 -16.49 1.88
C PRO A 540 18.65 -15.70 2.47
N PHE A 541 17.54 -16.40 2.68
CA PHE A 541 16.32 -15.89 3.31
C PHE A 541 15.63 -16.97 4.14
N GLY A 542 15.95 -17.03 5.43
CA GLY A 542 15.42 -18.06 6.33
C GLY A 542 15.88 -19.47 5.97
N LYS A 543 15.26 -20.46 6.62
CA LYS A 543 15.56 -21.88 6.46
C LYS A 543 14.29 -22.68 6.23
N ASP A 544 14.39 -23.75 5.46
CA ASP A 544 13.33 -24.75 5.34
C ASP A 544 13.16 -25.57 6.65
N TYR A 545 12.18 -26.46 6.67
CA TYR A 545 11.90 -27.33 7.82
C TYR A 545 13.10 -28.22 8.21
N PHE A 546 14.00 -28.50 7.28
CA PHE A 546 15.20 -29.32 7.50
C PHE A 546 16.42 -28.48 7.90
N GLY A 547 16.27 -27.16 8.04
CA GLY A 547 17.35 -26.24 8.40
C GLY A 547 18.22 -25.79 7.23
N THR A 548 17.86 -26.16 5.99
CA THR A 548 18.56 -25.74 4.77
C THR A 548 18.21 -24.28 4.46
N PRO A 549 19.19 -23.39 4.21
CA PRO A 549 18.90 -22.01 3.82
C PRO A 549 18.10 -21.94 2.52
N ASN A 550 16.98 -21.20 2.53
CA ASN A 550 16.30 -20.86 1.29
C ASN A 550 17.08 -19.74 0.60
N LEU A 551 17.22 -19.81 -0.72
CA LEU A 551 17.94 -18.82 -1.52
C LEU A 551 16.97 -18.03 -2.39
N VAL A 552 17.15 -16.70 -2.44
CA VAL A 552 16.36 -15.78 -3.25
C VAL A 552 17.27 -14.96 -4.16
N GLU A 553 16.84 -14.70 -5.39
CA GLU A 553 17.54 -13.79 -6.28
C GLU A 553 17.21 -12.33 -5.90
N ASN A 554 18.21 -11.61 -5.40
CA ASN A 554 18.05 -10.23 -4.99
C ASN A 554 18.49 -9.24 -6.07
N THR A 555 17.58 -8.34 -6.44
CA THR A 555 17.78 -7.37 -7.52
C THR A 555 18.25 -5.99 -7.05
N PHE A 556 18.55 -5.82 -5.74
CA PHE A 556 19.04 -4.60 -5.07
C PHE A 556 19.26 -3.39 -6.01
N SER A 557 18.32 -2.43 -5.94
CA SER A 557 18.27 -1.27 -6.82
C SER A 557 18.37 0.04 -6.04
N ASP A 558 19.57 0.64 -6.03
CA ASP A 558 19.86 1.89 -5.32
C ASP A 558 19.57 3.17 -6.13
N SER A 559 18.96 3.06 -7.32
CA SER A 559 18.83 4.19 -8.25
C SER A 559 18.03 5.37 -7.69
N LEU A 560 16.96 5.08 -6.93
CA LEU A 560 16.16 6.13 -6.29
C LEU A 560 16.91 6.80 -5.14
N PHE A 561 17.69 6.04 -4.37
CA PHE A 561 18.53 6.58 -3.30
C PHE A 561 19.62 7.51 -3.84
N ARG A 562 20.27 7.13 -4.95
CA ARG A 562 21.24 7.97 -5.66
C ARG A 562 20.61 9.24 -6.19
N TRP A 563 19.44 9.12 -6.82
CA TRP A 563 18.72 10.26 -7.38
C TRP A 563 18.28 11.25 -6.30
N SER A 564 17.61 10.78 -5.23
CA SER A 564 17.09 11.64 -4.17
C SER A 564 18.18 12.40 -3.42
N SER A 565 19.31 11.74 -3.17
CA SER A 565 20.47 12.39 -2.52
C SER A 565 21.13 13.43 -3.43
N ALA A 566 21.33 13.11 -4.70
CA ALA A 566 21.93 14.04 -5.66
C ALA A 566 21.07 15.31 -5.86
N ILE A 567 19.75 15.17 -6.01
CA ILE A 567 18.85 16.30 -6.29
C ILE A 567 18.82 17.32 -5.14
N THR A 568 18.97 16.86 -3.90
CA THR A 568 18.93 17.69 -2.69
C THR A 568 20.30 18.13 -2.20
N GLY A 569 21.39 17.75 -2.89
CA GLY A 569 22.76 18.10 -2.51
C GLY A 569 23.31 17.32 -1.32
N GLY A 570 22.74 16.15 -1.01
CA GLY A 570 23.32 15.18 -0.08
C GLY A 570 24.19 14.15 -0.79
N GLN A 571 24.46 13.01 -0.13
CA GLN A 571 25.35 11.96 -0.64
C GLN A 571 24.75 10.57 -0.42
N TYR A 572 25.13 9.64 -1.32
CA TYR A 572 24.79 8.23 -1.24
C TYR A 572 25.99 7.43 -0.70
N PHE A 573 25.72 6.53 0.23
CA PHE A 573 26.65 5.57 0.80
C PHE A 573 26.13 4.16 0.56
N TRP A 574 27.02 3.22 0.27
CA TRP A 574 26.70 1.80 0.27
C TRP A 574 27.42 1.16 1.46
N ALA A 575 26.66 0.59 2.40
CA ALA A 575 27.20 0.09 3.65
C ALA A 575 27.11 -1.43 3.68
N LYS A 576 28.26 -2.11 3.79
CA LYS A 576 28.38 -3.58 3.74
C LYS A 576 28.11 -4.29 5.06
N ASP A 577 28.06 -3.56 6.18
CA ASP A 577 27.88 -4.08 7.53
C ASP A 577 27.44 -2.97 8.50
N ALA A 578 27.11 -3.36 9.75
CA ALA A 578 26.72 -2.43 10.80
C ALA A 578 27.77 -1.35 11.09
N ALA A 579 29.06 -1.69 11.01
CA ALA A 579 30.14 -0.72 11.25
C ALA A 579 30.24 0.32 10.12
N ALA A 580 30.00 -0.06 8.88
CA ALA A 580 29.90 0.86 7.74
C ALA A 580 28.69 1.77 7.86
N ILE A 581 27.56 1.28 8.38
CA ILE A 581 26.37 2.10 8.67
C ILE A 581 26.71 3.15 9.74
N THR A 582 27.35 2.75 10.85
CA THR A 582 27.77 3.69 11.91
C THR A 582 28.70 4.76 11.37
N ARG A 583 29.75 4.39 10.63
CA ARG A 583 30.69 5.35 10.03
C ARG A 583 30.01 6.32 9.06
N ALA A 584 29.10 5.82 8.22
CA ALA A 584 28.36 6.69 7.31
C ALA A 584 27.49 7.70 8.08
N LEU A 585 26.81 7.27 9.14
CA LEU A 585 26.05 8.16 10.02
C LEU A 585 26.94 9.22 10.70
N GLU A 586 28.10 8.82 11.22
CA GLU A 586 29.10 9.74 11.78
C GLU A 586 29.60 10.75 10.73
N ASP A 587 29.81 10.31 9.49
CA ASP A 587 30.25 11.20 8.42
C ASP A 587 29.18 12.21 7.99
N ILE A 588 27.91 11.78 7.95
CA ILE A 588 26.79 12.62 7.55
C ILE A 588 26.39 13.60 8.67
N LEU A 589 26.34 13.11 9.91
CA LEU A 589 25.77 13.79 11.08
C LEU A 589 26.84 14.23 12.10
N LYS A 590 27.99 14.69 11.59
CA LYS A 590 29.04 15.34 12.39
C LYS A 590 28.48 16.44 13.28
#